data_AF-A0A1R2CAP7-F1
#
_entry.id   AF-A0A1R2CAP7-F1
#
_cell.length_a   1.000
_cell.length_b   1.000
_cell.length_c   1.000
_cell.angle_alpha   90.00
_cell.angle_beta   90.00
_cell.angle_gamma   90.00
#
_symmetry.space_group_name_H-M   'P 1'
#
loop_
_entity.id
_entity.type
_entity.pdbx_description
1 polymer ?
#
loop_
_entity_poly.entity_id
_entity_poly.type
_entity_poly.pdbx_seq_one_letter_code
_entity_poly.pdbx_strand_id
1 'polypeptide(L)'
;MQYKPVNKRRFGIQEDNLGTELAGTNYYTTESLKKLTLSLESTLINKIWFKNLTKLGFAVYFVHILFHIEFREVLNNVFIYFAIVEGFCLLIMLINLILNILKYKMKYITITKSLDSLALIIGILIFIIELINPEAYKSTIFKLGSIYRFMPLITLVKFKKPTQDDKKKFMILPFKTNSDRLINILRSLRAIEFISNDTLIDSQLEWGIRVISNQTLYNVEIFSDNKEQEELIHWALSKRPKSESATSKSFEIPIETLEAELPIEIRQNLVYVDKISFNVFELKKVSENNELVILTNYLMHSYDLFRSEMLNRQKFSVFMKNIQAGYYQNPYHNATHATDVTQAYHVYIKRCKVEEFLIMTNLDIACCLISSSIHDFQHPGLNNAFLMNSSHNLAVLYNDSSVLENHHVAASFALLQDKNQNFFESVPIDIYRKYRKNIINLVLATDFSKHFKDIAKLKLIYKDMNVEKTKDFMLRVFMHAADISNSTRKWDTYFNWAQLVLEEFFSQGDKEKSLGIPISPLCDRTTVNFAKSQIGFIDLFIIPLFSIFVELMPKFNKSMKNVQDNREKLQAMVDEENEENKENEALESN
;
A
#
# COMPACT_ATOMS: atom_id res chain seq x y z
N MET A 1 45.31 -7.50 46.91
CA MET A 1 44.27 -6.44 46.80
C MET A 1 43.88 -6.36 45.32
N GLN A 2 42.74 -6.95 44.92
CA GLN A 2 41.45 -6.25 44.67
C GLN A 2 41.55 -5.29 43.46
N TYR A 3 40.82 -5.36 42.34
CA TYR A 3 39.40 -5.68 42.09
C TYR A 3 39.13 -6.16 40.63
N LYS A 4 37.96 -6.78 40.44
CA LYS A 4 37.35 -7.52 39.29
C LYS A 4 37.20 -6.80 37.93
N PRO A 5 36.96 -7.55 36.83
CA PRO A 5 35.99 -7.20 35.78
C PRO A 5 34.72 -8.07 35.81
N VAL A 6 33.58 -7.46 35.47
CA VAL A 6 32.22 -8.03 35.49
C VAL A 6 31.86 -8.70 34.16
N ASN A 7 31.04 -9.74 34.29
CA ASN A 7 30.65 -10.78 33.33
C ASN A 7 29.97 -10.31 32.04
N LYS A 8 30.39 -10.90 30.91
CA LYS A 8 29.51 -11.35 29.82
C LYS A 8 28.77 -12.61 30.28
N ARG A 9 27.47 -12.75 30.02
CA ARG A 9 26.84 -14.08 29.83
C ARG A 9 25.62 -14.03 28.92
N ARG A 10 25.63 -14.97 27.98
CA ARG A 10 24.61 -15.39 27.01
C ARG A 10 23.60 -16.33 27.68
N PHE A 11 22.39 -16.34 27.10
CA PHE A 11 21.43 -17.44 26.89
C PHE A 11 21.36 -18.62 27.87
N GLY A 12 20.14 -18.91 28.33
CA GLY A 12 19.76 -20.20 28.92
C GLY A 12 18.24 -20.36 28.92
N ILE A 13 17.75 -21.31 28.12
CA ILE A 13 16.42 -21.92 28.17
C ILE A 13 16.37 -22.80 29.43
N GLN A 14 15.26 -22.82 30.16
CA GLN A 14 14.98 -23.89 31.13
C GLN A 14 13.47 -24.16 31.24
N GLU A 15 13.07 -25.33 30.73
CA GLU A 15 11.91 -26.06 31.23
C GLU A 15 12.29 -26.69 32.58
N ASP A 16 11.39 -26.69 33.55
CA ASP A 16 11.16 -27.87 34.40
C ASP A 16 9.85 -27.74 35.21
N ASN A 17 9.12 -28.84 35.21
CA ASN A 17 7.93 -29.12 36.01
C ASN A 17 8.27 -29.23 37.50
N LEU A 18 7.37 -28.76 38.37
CA LEU A 18 7.17 -29.34 39.70
C LEU A 18 5.73 -29.13 40.14
N GLY A 19 5.02 -30.25 40.29
CA GLY A 19 3.67 -30.31 40.80
C GLY A 19 3.64 -30.22 42.33
N THR A 20 2.52 -29.73 42.84
CA THR A 20 2.07 -29.95 44.21
C THR A 20 0.57 -30.26 44.18
N GLU A 21 0.25 -31.52 44.46
CA GLU A 21 -1.07 -31.96 44.91
C GLU A 21 -1.31 -31.47 46.35
N LEU A 22 -2.54 -30.97 46.61
CA LEU A 22 -3.41 -31.39 47.73
C LEU A 22 -4.48 -30.32 48.00
N ALA A 23 -5.71 -30.60 47.58
CA ALA A 23 -6.95 -30.29 48.30
C ALA A 23 -8.14 -30.86 47.50
N GLY A 24 -8.34 -32.17 47.60
CA GLY A 24 -9.60 -32.79 47.21
C GLY A 24 -10.64 -32.58 48.30
N THR A 25 -11.84 -32.15 47.90
CA THR A 25 -13.15 -32.69 48.34
C THR A 25 -14.27 -31.86 47.71
N ASN A 26 -14.81 -32.34 46.57
CA ASN A 26 -16.21 -32.19 46.10
C ASN A 26 -16.37 -32.75 44.67
N TYR A 27 -15.82 -33.94 44.41
CA TYR A 27 -15.70 -34.48 43.05
C TYR A 27 -16.75 -35.52 42.64
N TYR A 28 -17.73 -35.85 43.49
CA TYR A 28 -18.69 -36.92 43.13
C TYR A 28 -20.00 -36.45 42.47
N THR A 29 -20.36 -35.17 42.53
CA THR A 29 -21.54 -34.63 41.81
C THR A 29 -21.18 -33.88 40.53
N THR A 30 -19.95 -33.36 40.43
CA THR A 30 -19.47 -32.65 39.25
C THR A 30 -19.05 -33.60 38.14
N GLU A 31 -18.59 -34.81 38.45
CA GLU A 31 -18.07 -35.75 37.46
C GLU A 31 -19.16 -36.44 36.63
N SER A 32 -20.33 -36.70 37.20
CA SER A 32 -21.50 -37.22 36.47
C SER A 32 -22.07 -36.18 35.51
N LEU A 33 -22.22 -34.93 35.98
CA LEU A 33 -22.60 -33.79 35.14
C LEU A 33 -21.57 -33.53 34.05
N LYS A 34 -20.27 -33.60 34.36
CA LYS A 34 -19.18 -33.40 33.40
C LYS A 34 -19.14 -34.52 32.35
N LYS A 35 -19.38 -35.79 32.73
CA LYS A 35 -19.55 -36.92 31.80
C LYS A 35 -20.76 -36.74 30.90
N LEU A 36 -21.91 -36.34 31.45
CA LEU A 36 -23.12 -36.06 30.67
C LEU A 36 -22.88 -34.91 29.69
N THR A 37 -22.21 -33.84 30.14
CA THR A 37 -21.90 -32.66 29.31
C THR A 37 -20.94 -33.00 28.18
N LEU A 38 -19.88 -33.77 28.46
CA LEU A 38 -18.92 -34.24 27.46
C LEU A 38 -19.57 -35.20 26.45
N SER A 39 -20.45 -36.10 26.91
CA SER A 39 -21.23 -37.00 26.05
C SER A 39 -22.23 -36.24 25.18
N LEU A 40 -22.86 -35.18 25.68
CA LEU A 40 -23.76 -34.33 24.90
C LEU A 40 -22.98 -33.44 23.91
N GLU A 41 -21.81 -32.93 24.31
CA GLU A 41 -20.90 -32.17 23.43
C GLU A 41 -20.40 -33.00 22.26
N SER A 42 -20.01 -34.27 22.49
CA SER A 42 -19.55 -35.17 21.44
C SER A 42 -20.66 -35.61 20.49
N THR A 43 -21.91 -35.66 20.97
CA THR A 43 -23.02 -36.23 20.20
C THR A 43 -23.82 -35.18 19.43
N LEU A 44 -24.00 -33.97 19.99
CA LEU A 44 -24.91 -32.96 19.43
C LEU A 44 -24.20 -31.65 19.02
N ILE A 45 -23.34 -31.08 19.88
CA ILE A 45 -22.91 -29.67 19.75
C ILE A 45 -21.87 -29.46 18.64
N ASN A 46 -20.99 -30.44 18.42
CA ASN A 46 -19.93 -30.35 17.41
C ASN A 46 -20.32 -30.89 16.03
N LYS A 47 -21.50 -31.51 15.89
CA LYS A 47 -21.91 -32.06 14.61
C LYS A 47 -22.71 -31.04 13.79
N ILE A 48 -22.25 -30.80 12.56
CA ILE A 48 -22.83 -29.86 11.59
C ILE A 48 -24.33 -30.10 11.38
N TRP A 49 -24.78 -31.37 11.41
CA TRP A 49 -26.19 -31.72 11.24
C TRP A 49 -27.11 -31.13 12.33
N PHE A 50 -26.67 -31.06 13.60
CA PHE A 50 -27.49 -30.50 14.67
C PHE A 50 -27.62 -28.98 14.54
N LYS A 51 -26.54 -28.30 14.15
CA LYS A 51 -26.57 -26.87 13.81
C LYS A 51 -27.51 -26.61 12.63
N ASN A 52 -27.49 -27.47 11.61
CA ASN A 52 -28.42 -27.37 10.47
C ASN A 52 -29.87 -27.68 10.89
N LEU A 53 -30.09 -28.64 11.78
CA LEU A 53 -31.41 -28.97 12.34
C LEU A 53 -31.98 -27.80 13.15
N THR A 54 -31.16 -27.10 13.95
CA THR A 54 -31.60 -25.89 14.67
C THR A 54 -31.94 -24.73 13.72
N LYS A 55 -31.23 -24.60 12.59
CA LYS A 55 -31.53 -23.59 11.56
C LYS A 55 -32.80 -23.94 10.78
N LEU A 56 -33.02 -25.22 10.48
CA LEU A 56 -34.24 -25.70 9.82
C LEU A 56 -35.45 -25.53 10.75
N GLY A 57 -35.32 -25.92 12.02
CA GLY A 57 -36.34 -25.69 13.05
C GLY A 57 -36.68 -24.21 13.21
N PHE A 58 -35.70 -23.31 13.09
CA PHE A 58 -35.91 -21.86 13.09
C PHE A 58 -36.71 -21.36 11.90
N ALA A 59 -36.37 -21.79 10.67
CA ALA A 59 -37.10 -21.40 9.47
C ALA A 59 -38.55 -21.91 9.52
N VAL A 60 -38.74 -23.15 9.99
CA VAL A 60 -40.06 -23.73 10.20
C VAL A 60 -40.84 -22.96 11.27
N TYR A 61 -40.21 -22.58 12.40
CA TYR A 61 -40.86 -21.81 13.46
C TYR A 61 -41.28 -20.41 12.99
N PHE A 62 -40.45 -19.74 12.20
CA PHE A 62 -40.78 -18.42 11.64
C PHE A 62 -41.99 -18.47 10.71
N VAL A 63 -41.99 -19.42 9.76
CA VAL A 63 -43.13 -19.63 8.84
C VAL A 63 -44.37 -20.04 9.62
N HIS A 64 -44.20 -20.86 10.65
CA HIS A 64 -45.29 -21.30 11.53
C HIS A 64 -45.92 -20.14 12.31
N ILE A 65 -45.13 -19.23 12.91
CA ILE A 65 -45.68 -18.06 13.62
C ILE A 65 -46.48 -17.18 12.67
N LEU A 66 -45.97 -16.92 11.45
CA LEU A 66 -46.67 -16.12 10.44
C LEU A 66 -48.02 -16.75 10.08
N PHE A 67 -48.04 -18.06 9.87
CA PHE A 67 -49.26 -18.80 9.56
C PHE A 67 -50.24 -18.83 10.75
N HIS A 68 -49.71 -18.99 11.96
CA HIS A 68 -50.50 -19.01 13.19
C HIS A 68 -51.16 -17.66 13.47
N ILE A 69 -50.52 -16.53 13.13
CA ILE A 69 -51.12 -15.20 13.28
C ILE A 69 -52.23 -14.97 12.25
N GLU A 70 -51.97 -15.31 10.99
CA GLU A 70 -52.87 -15.04 9.87
C GLU A 70 -54.15 -15.87 9.93
N PHE A 71 -54.06 -17.16 10.27
CA PHE A 71 -55.18 -18.10 10.15
C PHE A 71 -55.83 -18.48 11.49
N ARG A 72 -55.50 -17.77 12.59
CA ARG A 72 -55.93 -18.14 13.97
C ARG A 72 -57.44 -18.24 14.14
N GLU A 73 -58.19 -17.33 13.53
CA GLU A 73 -59.66 -17.26 13.68
C GLU A 73 -60.39 -18.38 12.95
N VAL A 74 -59.73 -19.03 11.99
CA VAL A 74 -60.34 -20.03 11.08
C VAL A 74 -60.07 -21.47 11.55
N LEU A 75 -59.03 -21.69 12.36
CA LEU A 75 -58.46 -23.03 12.59
C LEU A 75 -59.14 -23.88 13.69
N ASN A 76 -60.04 -23.35 14.52
CA ASN A 76 -60.79 -24.08 15.57
C ASN A 76 -59.98 -25.23 16.23
N ASN A 77 -60.48 -26.48 16.22
CA ASN A 77 -59.83 -27.64 16.84
C ASN A 77 -58.48 -28.05 16.21
N VAL A 78 -58.16 -27.55 15.01
CA VAL A 78 -56.86 -27.81 14.35
C VAL A 78 -55.73 -27.02 15.03
N PHE A 79 -56.07 -25.99 15.82
CA PHE A 79 -55.12 -25.19 16.61
C PHE A 79 -54.19 -26.03 17.49
N ILE A 80 -54.69 -27.13 18.08
CA ILE A 80 -53.91 -27.99 18.98
C ILE A 80 -52.71 -28.61 18.26
N TYR A 81 -52.85 -28.98 16.99
CA TYR A 81 -51.75 -29.52 16.20
C TYR A 81 -50.67 -28.47 15.91
N PHE A 82 -51.07 -27.22 15.71
CA PHE A 82 -50.11 -26.12 15.54
C PHE A 82 -49.38 -25.82 16.84
N ALA A 83 -50.11 -25.79 17.97
CA ALA A 83 -49.51 -25.62 19.28
C ALA A 83 -48.47 -26.71 19.61
N ILE A 84 -48.71 -27.97 19.21
CA ILE A 84 -47.72 -29.06 19.37
C ILE A 84 -46.42 -28.77 18.60
N VAL A 85 -46.52 -28.26 17.36
CA VAL A 85 -45.35 -27.92 16.53
C VAL A 85 -44.58 -26.74 17.11
N GLU A 86 -45.28 -25.69 17.56
CA GLU A 86 -44.67 -24.54 18.26
C GLU A 86 -43.98 -24.98 19.55
N GLY A 87 -44.62 -25.81 20.38
CA GLY A 87 -44.04 -26.36 21.60
C GLY A 87 -42.77 -27.16 21.32
N PHE A 88 -42.73 -27.94 20.24
CA PHE A 88 -41.54 -28.69 19.83
C PHE A 88 -40.39 -27.76 19.42
N CYS A 89 -40.68 -26.68 18.68
CA CYS A 89 -39.67 -25.70 18.29
C CYS A 89 -39.08 -24.96 19.50
N LEU A 90 -39.94 -24.51 20.43
CA LEU A 90 -39.51 -23.86 21.67
C LEU A 90 -38.70 -24.81 22.56
N LEU A 91 -39.05 -26.10 22.60
CA LEU A 91 -38.30 -27.12 23.33
C LEU A 91 -36.88 -27.30 22.77
N ILE A 92 -36.72 -27.35 21.44
CA ILE A 92 -35.39 -27.40 20.80
C ILE A 92 -34.55 -26.18 21.18
N MET A 93 -35.16 -24.98 21.15
CA MET A 93 -34.49 -23.73 21.53
C MET A 93 -34.09 -23.71 23.00
N LEU A 94 -34.95 -24.21 23.90
CA LEU A 94 -34.68 -24.32 25.33
C LEU A 94 -33.54 -25.30 25.61
N ILE A 95 -33.52 -26.46 24.95
CA ILE A 95 -32.43 -27.43 25.07
C ILE A 95 -31.11 -26.78 24.63
N ASN A 96 -31.11 -26.07 23.51
CA ASN A 96 -29.91 -25.37 23.04
C ASN A 96 -29.44 -24.29 24.03
N LEU A 97 -30.35 -23.53 24.65
CA LEU A 97 -30.00 -22.55 25.68
C LEU A 97 -29.36 -23.22 26.91
N ILE A 98 -29.98 -24.29 27.43
CA ILE A 98 -29.48 -25.04 28.58
C ILE A 98 -28.09 -25.60 28.28
N LEU A 99 -27.89 -26.20 27.11
CA LEU A 99 -26.59 -26.73 26.68
C LEU A 99 -25.50 -25.64 26.63
N ASN A 100 -25.84 -24.44 26.14
CA ASN A 100 -24.89 -23.33 26.10
C ASN A 100 -24.58 -22.77 27.49
N ILE A 101 -25.55 -22.69 28.39
CA ILE A 101 -25.31 -22.29 29.79
C ILE A 101 -24.42 -23.32 30.49
N LEU A 102 -24.67 -24.62 30.29
CA LEU A 102 -23.83 -25.69 30.86
C LEU A 102 -22.40 -25.64 30.31
N LYS A 103 -22.23 -25.37 29.01
CA LYS A 103 -20.92 -25.28 28.35
C LYS A 103 -20.10 -24.08 28.80
N TYR A 104 -20.70 -22.89 28.79
CA TYR A 104 -19.96 -21.64 29.01
C TYR A 104 -20.09 -21.10 30.45
N LYS A 105 -20.92 -21.72 31.30
CA LYS A 105 -21.15 -21.36 32.71
C LYS A 105 -21.42 -19.85 32.87
N MET A 106 -20.81 -19.20 33.87
CA MET A 106 -20.94 -17.77 34.14
C MET A 106 -20.46 -16.87 32.99
N LYS A 107 -19.64 -17.36 32.05
CA LYS A 107 -19.23 -16.60 30.85
C LYS A 107 -20.33 -16.52 29.78
N TYR A 108 -21.39 -17.32 29.89
CA TYR A 108 -22.57 -17.18 29.03
C TYR A 108 -23.42 -15.97 29.40
N ILE A 109 -23.41 -15.59 30.67
CA ILE A 109 -24.27 -14.55 31.24
C ILE A 109 -23.67 -13.17 30.92
N THR A 110 -23.95 -12.69 29.71
CA THR A 110 -23.75 -11.30 29.29
C THR A 110 -25.11 -10.63 29.16
N ILE A 111 -25.22 -9.31 29.40
CA ILE A 111 -26.49 -8.55 29.35
C ILE A 111 -27.33 -8.93 28.12
N THR A 112 -26.71 -8.98 26.94
CA THR A 112 -27.39 -9.31 25.68
C THR A 112 -27.91 -10.75 25.61
N LYS A 113 -27.19 -11.73 26.17
CA LYS A 113 -27.59 -13.15 26.19
C LYS A 113 -28.58 -13.46 27.32
N SER A 114 -28.54 -12.69 28.41
CA SER A 114 -29.53 -12.76 29.48
C SER A 114 -30.89 -12.24 29.01
N LEU A 115 -30.92 -11.17 28.21
CA LEU A 115 -32.14 -10.69 27.56
C LEU A 115 -32.70 -11.71 26.56
N ASP A 116 -31.83 -12.37 25.80
CA ASP A 116 -32.22 -13.45 24.88
C ASP A 116 -32.86 -14.65 25.63
N SER A 117 -32.28 -15.02 26.77
CA SER A 117 -32.79 -16.10 27.63
C SER A 117 -34.14 -15.73 28.25
N LEU A 118 -34.30 -14.47 28.67
CA LEU A 118 -35.53 -13.95 29.23
C LEU A 118 -36.66 -13.92 28.18
N ALA A 119 -36.35 -13.52 26.95
CA ALA A 119 -37.30 -13.53 25.83
C ALA A 119 -37.83 -14.93 25.54
N LEU A 120 -36.97 -15.96 25.56
CA LEU A 120 -37.39 -17.35 25.37
C LEU A 120 -38.29 -17.85 26.50
N ILE A 121 -37.96 -17.52 27.76
CA ILE A 121 -38.77 -17.89 28.93
C ILE A 121 -40.16 -17.24 28.87
N ILE A 122 -40.21 -15.95 28.53
CA ILE A 122 -41.48 -15.22 28.34
C ILE A 122 -42.31 -15.87 27.22
N GLY A 123 -41.68 -16.25 26.10
CA GLY A 123 -42.35 -16.95 25.00
C GLY A 123 -42.97 -18.29 25.42
N ILE A 124 -42.25 -19.09 26.20
CA ILE A 124 -42.76 -20.38 26.73
C ILE A 124 -43.92 -20.16 27.71
N LEU A 125 -43.84 -19.15 28.57
CA LEU A 125 -44.92 -18.83 29.51
C LEU A 125 -46.20 -18.42 28.78
N ILE A 126 -46.09 -17.57 27.75
CA ILE A 126 -47.24 -17.17 26.92
C ILE A 126 -47.85 -18.41 26.24
N PHE A 127 -47.03 -19.30 25.68
CA PHE A 127 -47.49 -20.55 25.07
C PHE A 127 -48.26 -21.45 26.04
N ILE A 128 -47.75 -21.62 27.28
CA ILE A 128 -48.42 -22.45 28.30
C ILE A 128 -49.78 -21.86 28.70
N ILE A 129 -49.86 -20.53 28.88
CA ILE A 129 -51.12 -19.88 29.26
C ILE A 129 -52.18 -20.06 28.16
N GLU A 130 -51.79 -20.02 26.88
CA GLU A 130 -52.72 -20.28 25.76
C GLU A 130 -53.23 -21.71 25.68
N LEU A 131 -52.39 -22.70 26.01
CA LEU A 131 -52.82 -24.08 26.08
C LEU A 131 -53.86 -24.31 27.18
N ILE A 132 -53.73 -23.59 28.30
CA ILE A 132 -54.65 -23.68 29.43
C ILE A 132 -55.95 -22.92 29.17
N ASN A 133 -55.89 -21.78 28.46
CA ASN A 133 -57.06 -20.96 28.16
C ASN A 133 -57.14 -20.57 26.66
N PRO A 134 -57.70 -21.48 25.82
CA PRO A 134 -57.72 -21.31 24.37
C PRO A 134 -58.51 -20.10 23.87
N GLU A 135 -59.53 -19.65 24.63
CA GLU A 135 -60.38 -18.50 24.24
C GLU A 135 -59.79 -17.13 24.61
N ALA A 136 -58.67 -17.11 25.35
CA ALA A 136 -58.06 -15.87 25.84
C ALA A 136 -57.49 -14.98 24.71
N TYR A 137 -57.37 -15.50 23.49
CA TYR A 137 -56.86 -14.78 22.30
C TYR A 137 -57.65 -13.52 21.93
N LYS A 138 -58.91 -13.41 22.38
CA LYS A 138 -59.77 -12.23 22.15
C LYS A 138 -59.39 -11.03 23.04
N SER A 139 -58.60 -11.24 24.10
CA SER A 139 -58.17 -10.16 24.99
C SER A 139 -56.95 -9.40 24.42
N THR A 140 -56.87 -8.09 24.69
CA THR A 140 -55.78 -7.22 24.22
C THR A 140 -54.40 -7.69 24.68
N ILE A 141 -54.33 -8.35 25.84
CA ILE A 141 -53.10 -8.95 26.40
C ILE A 141 -52.55 -10.05 25.48
N PHE A 142 -53.41 -10.77 24.76
CA PHE A 142 -52.99 -11.85 23.86
C PHE A 142 -52.59 -11.38 22.45
N LYS A 143 -53.04 -10.20 22.00
CA LYS A 143 -52.51 -9.56 20.79
C LYS A 143 -51.04 -9.14 20.95
N LEU A 144 -50.65 -8.74 22.17
CA LEU A 144 -49.25 -8.54 22.55
C LEU A 144 -48.46 -9.86 22.54
N GLY A 145 -49.10 -10.97 22.94
CA GLY A 145 -48.50 -12.31 22.90
C GLY A 145 -47.95 -12.70 21.52
N SER A 146 -48.65 -12.35 20.44
CA SER A 146 -48.19 -12.59 19.06
C SER A 146 -46.90 -11.83 18.72
N ILE A 147 -46.68 -10.64 19.29
CA ILE A 147 -45.46 -9.84 19.10
C ILE A 147 -44.30 -10.47 19.89
N TYR A 148 -44.56 -10.93 21.11
CA TYR A 148 -43.54 -11.57 21.94
C TYR A 148 -43.08 -12.94 21.39
N ARG A 149 -43.88 -13.61 20.54
CA ARG A 149 -43.44 -14.84 19.82
C ARG A 149 -42.32 -14.60 18.81
N PHE A 150 -42.15 -13.35 18.34
CA PHE A 150 -41.01 -12.99 17.49
C PHE A 150 -39.74 -12.66 18.30
N MET A 151 -39.85 -12.40 19.60
CA MET A 151 -38.68 -12.05 20.43
C MET A 151 -37.64 -13.18 20.51
N PRO A 152 -38.02 -14.46 20.66
CA PRO A 152 -37.07 -15.57 20.55
C PRO A 152 -36.31 -15.62 19.21
N LEU A 153 -36.89 -15.11 18.11
CA LEU A 153 -36.22 -15.07 16.81
C LEU A 153 -35.12 -13.99 16.74
N ILE A 154 -35.29 -12.87 17.47
CA ILE A 154 -34.29 -11.79 17.55
C ILE A 154 -32.97 -12.28 18.18
N THR A 155 -33.05 -13.26 19.08
CA THR A 155 -31.88 -13.91 19.69
C THR A 155 -30.99 -14.62 18.68
N LEU A 156 -31.57 -15.07 17.56
CA LEU A 156 -30.92 -15.89 16.54
C LEU A 156 -30.47 -15.10 15.31
N VAL A 157 -31.05 -13.92 15.07
CA VAL A 157 -30.75 -13.03 13.92
C VAL A 157 -29.53 -12.14 14.17
N LYS A 158 -28.85 -12.25 15.32
CA LYS A 158 -27.59 -11.54 15.57
C LYS A 158 -26.52 -12.00 14.57
N PHE A 159 -26.38 -11.21 13.50
CA PHE A 159 -25.36 -11.28 12.48
C PHE A 159 -24.00 -11.57 13.13
N LYS A 160 -23.41 -12.69 12.70
CA LYS A 160 -22.14 -13.23 13.18
C LYS A 160 -21.05 -12.15 13.04
N LYS A 161 -20.59 -11.56 14.14
CA LYS A 161 -19.16 -11.17 14.22
C LYS A 161 -18.38 -12.49 14.27
N PRO A 162 -17.38 -12.71 13.40
CA PRO A 162 -16.70 -14.01 13.33
C PRO A 162 -15.98 -14.29 14.65
N THR A 163 -16.36 -15.40 15.31
CA THR A 163 -15.75 -15.87 16.55
C THR A 163 -14.47 -16.64 16.25
N GLN A 164 -13.49 -16.47 17.15
CA GLN A 164 -12.09 -16.92 17.11
C GLN A 164 -11.82 -18.42 16.84
N ASP A 165 -12.84 -19.28 16.80
CA ASP A 165 -12.69 -20.73 16.56
C ASP A 165 -12.76 -21.16 15.08
N ASP A 166 -13.20 -20.28 14.17
CA ASP A 166 -13.05 -20.50 12.72
C ASP A 166 -11.56 -20.39 12.28
N LYS A 167 -10.62 -20.12 13.22
CA LYS A 167 -9.17 -20.02 13.00
C LYS A 167 -8.42 -21.37 13.01
N LYS A 168 -9.07 -22.52 13.19
CA LYS A 168 -8.35 -23.82 13.32
C LYS A 168 -8.56 -24.85 12.18
N LYS A 169 -8.97 -24.42 10.99
CA LYS A 169 -8.91 -25.28 9.79
C LYS A 169 -8.36 -24.62 8.53
N PHE A 170 -7.59 -23.55 8.68
CA PHE A 170 -6.63 -23.17 7.67
C PHE A 170 -5.29 -23.75 8.10
N MET A 171 -4.84 -24.75 7.34
CA MET A 171 -3.45 -25.17 7.32
C MET A 171 -2.59 -23.91 7.31
N ILE A 172 -1.66 -23.81 8.27
CA ILE A 172 -0.74 -22.68 8.36
C ILE A 172 0.12 -22.71 7.10
N LEU A 173 -0.31 -21.98 6.08
CA LEU A 173 0.59 -21.41 5.11
C LEU A 173 1.14 -20.12 5.75
N PRO A 174 2.46 -19.89 5.74
CA PRO A 174 3.07 -18.79 6.47
C PRO A 174 2.78 -17.48 5.73
N PHE A 175 1.69 -16.81 6.11
CA PHE A 175 1.35 -15.51 5.54
C PHE A 175 1.94 -14.40 6.40
N LYS A 176 2.76 -13.52 5.78
CA LYS A 176 3.48 -12.44 6.46
C LYS A 176 2.59 -11.25 6.81
N THR A 177 1.58 -10.89 6.00
CA THR A 177 0.76 -9.68 6.23
C THR A 177 -0.75 -9.89 6.02
N ASN A 178 -1.58 -8.95 6.50
CA ASN A 178 -3.03 -8.95 6.28
C ASN A 178 -3.40 -8.67 4.81
N SER A 179 -2.56 -7.92 4.08
CA SER A 179 -2.72 -7.66 2.63
C SER A 179 -2.53 -8.92 1.81
N ASP A 180 -1.55 -9.76 2.14
CA ASP A 180 -1.33 -11.06 1.49
C ASP A 180 -2.52 -12.01 1.64
N ARG A 181 -3.17 -11.97 2.82
CA ARG A 181 -4.40 -12.74 3.06
C ARG A 181 -5.54 -12.28 2.17
N LEU A 182 -5.71 -10.97 2.02
CA LEU A 182 -6.78 -10.40 1.21
C LEU A 182 -6.55 -10.67 -0.29
N ILE A 183 -5.31 -10.54 -0.76
CA ILE A 183 -4.91 -10.87 -2.14
C ILE A 183 -5.20 -12.33 -2.45
N ASN A 184 -4.83 -13.25 -1.56
CA ASN A 184 -5.09 -14.68 -1.78
C ASN A 184 -6.59 -15.01 -1.74
N ILE A 185 -7.38 -14.36 -0.89
CA ILE A 185 -8.86 -14.50 -0.91
C ILE A 185 -9.43 -14.02 -2.24
N LEU A 186 -8.99 -12.86 -2.75
CA LEU A 186 -9.45 -12.33 -4.03
C LEU A 186 -9.03 -13.24 -5.21
N ARG A 187 -7.81 -13.80 -5.18
CA ARG A 187 -7.36 -14.80 -6.15
C ARG A 187 -8.17 -16.09 -6.08
N SER A 188 -8.52 -16.55 -4.88
CA SER A 188 -9.40 -17.72 -4.71
C SER A 188 -10.84 -17.47 -5.19
N LEU A 189 -11.36 -16.24 -5.03
CA LEU A 189 -12.65 -15.85 -5.57
C LEU A 189 -12.65 -15.81 -7.09
N ARG A 190 -11.56 -15.30 -7.69
CA ARG A 190 -11.33 -15.28 -9.14
C ARG A 190 -11.27 -16.68 -9.75
N ALA A 191 -10.77 -17.66 -9.01
CA ALA A 191 -10.69 -19.06 -9.42
C ALA A 191 -12.04 -19.81 -9.39
N ILE A 192 -13.12 -19.18 -8.93
CA ILE A 192 -14.47 -19.77 -8.96
C ILE A 192 -15.03 -19.67 -10.37
N GLU A 193 -15.44 -20.81 -10.94
CA GLU A 193 -15.86 -20.98 -12.34
C GLU A 193 -17.00 -20.02 -12.78
N PHE A 194 -17.88 -19.66 -11.84
CA PHE A 194 -18.95 -18.68 -12.07
C PHE A 194 -18.42 -17.24 -12.22
N ILE A 195 -17.33 -16.90 -11.53
CA ILE A 195 -16.72 -15.57 -11.50
C ILE A 195 -15.73 -15.40 -12.66
N SER A 196 -14.98 -16.44 -13.02
CA SER A 196 -14.05 -16.42 -14.17
C SER A 196 -14.76 -16.21 -15.52
N ASN A 197 -16.04 -16.57 -15.59
CA ASN A 197 -16.85 -16.41 -16.80
C ASN A 197 -17.50 -15.01 -16.93
N ASP A 198 -17.44 -14.18 -15.89
CA ASP A 198 -17.94 -12.80 -15.90
C ASP A 198 -16.76 -11.82 -16.04
N THR A 199 -16.58 -11.32 -17.26
CA THR A 199 -15.49 -10.39 -17.61
C THR A 199 -15.46 -9.11 -16.77
N LEU A 200 -16.60 -8.64 -16.28
CA LEU A 200 -16.67 -7.44 -15.47
C LEU A 200 -16.17 -7.73 -14.05
N ILE A 201 -16.63 -8.83 -13.44
CA ILE A 201 -16.25 -9.21 -12.08
C ILE A 201 -14.77 -9.64 -12.03
N ASP A 202 -14.29 -10.39 -13.03
CA ASP A 202 -12.88 -10.76 -13.14
C ASP A 202 -11.98 -9.52 -13.20
N SER A 203 -12.33 -8.53 -14.03
CA SER A 203 -11.58 -7.27 -14.14
C SER A 203 -11.56 -6.46 -12.84
N GLN A 204 -12.67 -6.45 -12.08
CA GLN A 204 -12.77 -5.75 -10.80
C GLN A 204 -11.99 -6.45 -9.69
N LEU A 205 -12.00 -7.78 -9.67
CA LEU A 205 -11.20 -8.57 -8.73
C LEU A 205 -9.71 -8.43 -9.02
N GLU A 206 -9.32 -8.42 -10.29
CA GLU A 206 -7.94 -8.14 -10.71
C GLU A 206 -7.48 -6.74 -10.32
N TRP A 207 -8.34 -5.74 -10.53
CA TRP A 207 -8.07 -4.39 -10.07
C TRP A 207 -7.88 -4.34 -8.54
N GLY A 208 -8.77 -4.99 -7.77
CA GLY A 208 -8.68 -5.06 -6.32
C GLY A 208 -7.39 -5.75 -5.84
N ILE A 209 -7.02 -6.87 -6.45
CA ILE A 209 -5.75 -7.57 -6.19
C ILE A 209 -4.58 -6.64 -6.44
N ARG A 210 -4.55 -5.92 -7.56
CA ARG A 210 -3.47 -4.98 -7.92
C ARG A 210 -3.38 -3.81 -6.95
N VAL A 211 -4.51 -3.20 -6.59
CA VAL A 211 -4.61 -2.09 -5.63
C VAL A 211 -4.06 -2.49 -4.25
N ILE A 212 -4.46 -3.66 -3.75
CA ILE A 212 -4.02 -4.16 -2.44
C ILE A 212 -2.55 -4.61 -2.48
N SER A 213 -2.11 -5.25 -3.58
CA SER A 213 -0.71 -5.65 -3.78
C SER A 213 0.23 -4.45 -3.82
N ASN A 214 -0.25 -3.32 -4.35
CA ASN A 214 0.51 -2.08 -4.48
C ASN A 214 0.30 -1.13 -3.28
N GLN A 215 -0.30 -1.59 -2.18
CA GLN A 215 -0.54 -0.84 -0.94
C GLN A 215 -1.28 0.49 -1.08
N THR A 216 -2.00 0.73 -2.19
CA THR A 216 -2.69 2.01 -2.43
C THR A 216 -3.88 2.24 -1.50
N LEU A 217 -4.31 1.21 -0.77
CA LEU A 217 -5.41 1.27 0.21
C LEU A 217 -5.05 2.00 1.52
N TYR A 218 -3.77 2.09 1.88
CA TYR A 218 -3.31 2.72 3.14
C TYR A 218 -2.98 4.21 2.98
N ASN A 219 -3.10 4.75 1.77
CA ASN A 219 -3.03 6.19 1.51
C ASN A 219 -4.37 6.87 1.88
N VAL A 220 -4.78 6.73 3.13
CA VAL A 220 -5.66 7.73 3.76
C VAL A 220 -4.76 8.92 4.07
N GLU A 221 -4.53 9.76 3.06
CA GLU A 221 -4.16 11.14 3.33
C GLU A 221 -5.29 11.74 4.17
N ILE A 222 -5.03 11.92 5.46
CA ILE A 222 -5.80 12.86 6.27
C ILE A 222 -5.53 14.22 5.63
N PHE A 223 -6.40 14.63 4.71
CA PHE A 223 -6.56 16.04 4.41
C PHE A 223 -7.04 16.72 5.69
N SER A 224 -6.11 17.21 6.51
CA SER A 224 -6.46 18.21 7.50
C SER A 224 -6.52 19.55 6.77
N ASP A 225 -7.73 19.95 6.37
CA ASP A 225 -8.04 21.34 6.05
C ASP A 225 -7.85 22.18 7.33
N ASN A 226 -6.60 22.51 7.66
CA ASN A 226 -6.25 23.25 8.87
C ASN A 226 -6.43 24.76 8.63
N LYS A 227 -7.68 25.22 8.64
CA LYS A 227 -8.01 26.65 8.87
C LYS A 227 -7.37 27.22 10.14
N GLU A 228 -7.10 26.37 11.13
CA GLU A 228 -6.42 26.76 12.38
C GLU A 228 -4.96 27.21 12.18
N GLN A 229 -4.26 26.73 11.14
CA GLN A 229 -2.89 27.17 10.86
C GLN A 229 -2.84 28.58 10.23
N GLU A 230 -3.84 28.96 9.43
CA GLU A 230 -3.93 30.32 8.86
C GLU A 230 -4.19 31.38 9.93
N GLU A 231 -5.03 31.08 10.93
CA GLU A 231 -5.29 32.00 12.05
C GLU A 231 -4.07 32.18 12.96
N LEU A 232 -3.30 31.11 13.21
CA LEU A 232 -2.04 31.17 13.95
C LEU A 232 -0.94 31.94 13.20
N ILE A 233 -0.90 31.82 11.86
CA ILE A 233 0.01 32.59 11.00
C ILE A 233 -0.39 34.07 11.01
N HIS A 234 -1.68 34.40 10.93
CA HIS A 234 -2.17 35.78 11.01
C HIS A 234 -1.89 36.44 12.36
N TRP A 235 -2.02 35.70 13.46
CA TRP A 235 -1.65 36.17 14.80
C TRP A 235 -0.14 36.43 14.90
N ALA A 236 0.70 35.52 14.40
CA ALA A 236 2.16 35.66 14.43
C ALA A 236 2.70 36.81 13.56
N LEU A 237 2.00 37.18 12.48
CA LEU A 237 2.34 38.30 11.61
C LEU A 237 2.03 39.68 12.23
N SER A 238 1.21 39.73 13.30
CA SER A 238 0.78 40.99 13.93
C SER A 238 1.82 41.64 14.85
N LYS A 239 2.91 40.94 15.18
CA LYS A 239 4.00 41.47 16.02
C LYS A 239 5.37 41.29 15.36
N ARG A 240 5.76 42.27 14.54
CA ARG A 240 7.14 42.44 14.06
C ARG A 240 7.71 43.80 14.49
N PRO A 241 8.96 43.88 14.95
CA PRO A 241 9.78 45.06 14.73
C PRO A 241 10.41 44.99 13.32
N LYS A 242 10.53 46.15 12.65
CA LYS A 242 11.23 46.29 11.37
C LYS A 242 12.74 46.34 11.62
N SER A 243 13.53 45.63 10.82
CA SER A 243 14.97 45.87 10.72
C SER A 243 15.42 45.95 9.26
N GLU A 244 16.34 46.88 9.03
CA GLU A 244 16.82 47.39 7.76
C GLU A 244 17.78 46.44 7.02
N SER A 245 17.86 46.66 5.71
CA SER A 245 18.61 45.90 4.72
C SER A 245 20.13 46.04 4.86
N ALA A 246 20.84 44.92 4.77
CA ALA A 246 22.28 44.88 4.53
C ALA A 246 22.55 44.38 3.10
N THR A 247 23.15 45.24 2.29
CA THR A 247 23.63 44.96 0.94
C THR A 247 24.97 44.21 0.99
N SER A 248 25.08 43.06 0.31
CA SER A 248 26.37 42.45 -0.02
C SER A 248 26.48 42.29 -1.54
N LYS A 249 27.55 42.85 -2.10
CA LYS A 249 27.89 42.77 -3.53
C LYS A 249 28.50 41.39 -3.82
N SER A 250 27.86 40.60 -4.67
CA SER A 250 28.44 39.39 -5.25
C SER A 250 29.19 39.72 -6.54
N PHE A 251 30.40 39.19 -6.70
CA PHE A 251 31.16 39.27 -7.95
C PHE A 251 30.60 38.28 -8.98
N GLU A 252 30.37 38.77 -10.19
CA GLU A 252 29.86 38.01 -11.34
C GLU A 252 30.98 37.17 -11.97
N ILE A 253 30.74 35.87 -12.18
CA ILE A 253 31.60 35.02 -13.04
C ILE A 253 30.75 34.61 -14.26
N PRO A 254 31.16 34.94 -15.50
CA PRO A 254 30.43 34.61 -16.72
C PRO A 254 30.34 33.11 -17.03
N ILE A 255 29.35 32.73 -17.85
CA ILE A 255 29.01 31.34 -18.20
C ILE A 255 30.14 30.60 -18.95
N GLU A 256 30.89 31.33 -19.77
CA GLU A 256 31.99 30.81 -20.60
C GLU A 256 33.14 30.21 -19.76
N THR A 257 33.28 30.62 -18.50
CA THR A 257 34.36 30.17 -17.62
C THR A 257 34.18 28.73 -17.11
N LEU A 258 32.94 28.23 -17.04
CA LEU A 258 32.63 26.90 -16.50
C LEU A 258 32.74 25.81 -17.56
N GLU A 259 32.35 26.13 -18.80
CA GLU A 259 32.62 25.27 -19.95
C GLU A 259 34.13 25.10 -20.11
N ALA A 260 34.93 26.16 -19.98
CA ALA A 260 36.39 26.10 -20.09
C ALA A 260 37.07 25.19 -19.05
N GLU A 261 36.51 25.05 -17.84
CA GLU A 261 37.04 24.22 -16.74
C GLU A 261 36.80 22.70 -16.91
N LEU A 262 35.82 22.29 -17.72
CA LEU A 262 35.52 20.87 -17.92
C LEU A 262 36.43 20.22 -18.99
N PRO A 263 36.86 18.96 -18.80
CA PRO A 263 37.52 18.18 -19.83
C PRO A 263 36.74 18.17 -21.16
N ILE A 264 37.46 18.11 -22.29
CA ILE A 264 36.89 18.19 -23.63
C ILE A 264 35.85 17.08 -23.85
N GLU A 265 36.15 15.87 -23.38
CA GLU A 265 35.29 14.69 -23.51
C GLU A 265 33.94 14.89 -22.80
N ILE A 266 33.97 15.53 -21.62
CA ILE A 266 32.77 15.85 -20.84
C ILE A 266 31.94 16.91 -21.57
N ARG A 267 32.58 17.97 -22.07
CA ARG A 267 31.88 19.00 -22.87
C ARG A 267 31.19 18.40 -24.09
N GLN A 268 31.89 17.55 -24.84
CA GLN A 268 31.35 16.90 -26.04
C GLN A 268 30.11 16.07 -25.72
N ASN A 269 30.08 15.39 -24.57
CA ASN A 269 28.91 14.64 -24.11
C ASN A 269 27.75 15.58 -23.74
N LEU A 270 28.04 16.66 -22.99
CA LEU A 270 27.03 17.63 -22.52
C LEU A 270 26.35 18.42 -23.65
N VAL A 271 26.91 18.51 -24.85
CA VAL A 271 26.22 19.07 -26.04
C VAL A 271 24.87 18.38 -26.32
N TYR A 272 24.73 17.11 -25.91
CA TYR A 272 23.51 16.33 -26.11
C TYR A 272 22.56 16.36 -24.90
N VAL A 273 22.86 17.13 -23.85
CA VAL A 273 22.11 17.13 -22.58
C VAL A 273 20.64 17.49 -22.73
N ASP A 274 20.27 18.29 -23.72
CA ASP A 274 18.86 18.60 -23.97
C ASP A 274 18.13 17.50 -24.76
N LYS A 275 18.82 16.48 -25.24
CA LYS A 275 18.23 15.48 -26.14
C LYS A 275 17.85 14.24 -25.35
N ILE A 276 16.70 13.66 -25.69
CA ILE A 276 16.29 12.35 -25.15
C ILE A 276 17.29 11.22 -25.46
N SER A 277 18.15 11.41 -26.47
CA SER A 277 19.22 10.48 -26.87
C SER A 277 20.52 10.70 -26.11
N PHE A 278 20.54 11.54 -25.07
CA PHE A 278 21.68 11.70 -24.17
C PHE A 278 22.04 10.34 -23.57
N ASN A 279 23.33 9.99 -23.58
CA ASN A 279 23.81 8.74 -23.04
C ASN A 279 24.49 8.98 -21.68
N VAL A 280 23.74 8.73 -20.62
CA VAL A 280 24.20 8.88 -19.23
C VAL A 280 25.35 7.94 -18.87
N PHE A 281 25.43 6.75 -19.48
CA PHE A 281 26.53 5.81 -19.25
C PHE A 281 27.85 6.30 -19.84
N GLU A 282 27.80 7.01 -20.98
CA GLU A 282 28.99 7.67 -21.52
C GLU A 282 29.41 8.82 -20.61
N LEU A 283 28.48 9.62 -20.07
CA LEU A 283 28.82 10.67 -19.10
C LEU A 283 29.50 10.06 -17.86
N LYS A 284 28.97 8.97 -17.31
CA LYS A 284 29.59 8.22 -16.20
C LYS A 284 31.03 7.84 -16.51
N LYS A 285 31.27 7.31 -17.72
CA LYS A 285 32.60 6.89 -18.15
C LYS A 285 33.57 8.06 -18.26
N VAL A 286 33.20 9.14 -18.98
CA VAL A 286 34.10 10.28 -19.20
C VAL A 286 34.29 11.16 -17.96
N SER A 287 33.40 11.05 -16.98
CA SER A 287 33.49 11.76 -15.70
C SER A 287 34.13 10.95 -14.57
N GLU A 288 34.56 9.71 -14.84
CA GLU A 288 35.12 8.81 -13.83
C GLU A 288 34.17 8.60 -12.63
N ASN A 289 32.90 8.32 -12.91
CA ASN A 289 31.81 8.18 -11.92
C ASN A 289 31.44 9.50 -11.21
N ASN A 290 31.62 10.65 -11.88
CA ASN A 290 31.20 11.96 -11.39
C ASN A 290 30.01 12.57 -12.14
N GLU A 291 29.21 11.74 -12.80
CA GLU A 291 28.16 12.17 -13.72
C GLU A 291 27.09 13.03 -13.04
N LEU A 292 26.71 12.71 -11.79
CA LEU A 292 25.64 13.40 -11.07
C LEU A 292 26.07 14.81 -10.68
N VAL A 293 27.26 14.93 -10.07
CA VAL A 293 27.81 16.24 -9.68
C VAL A 293 27.96 17.13 -10.90
N ILE A 294 28.55 16.60 -11.98
CA ILE A 294 28.84 17.35 -13.19
C ILE A 294 27.55 17.81 -13.86
N LEU A 295 26.62 16.88 -14.11
CA LEU A 295 25.37 17.21 -14.79
C LEU A 295 24.56 18.22 -13.99
N THR A 296 24.35 18.00 -12.68
CA THR A 296 23.50 18.89 -11.89
C THR A 296 24.13 20.28 -11.76
N ASN A 297 25.46 20.40 -11.57
CA ASN A 297 26.12 21.71 -11.55
C ASN A 297 26.03 22.42 -12.91
N TYR A 298 26.24 21.69 -14.00
CA TYR A 298 26.10 22.22 -15.35
C TYR A 298 24.68 22.75 -15.60
N LEU A 299 23.66 21.97 -15.25
CA LEU A 299 22.26 22.39 -15.41
C LEU A 299 21.94 23.61 -14.54
N MET A 300 22.26 23.58 -13.24
CA MET A 300 22.03 24.73 -12.35
C MET A 300 22.67 26.03 -12.85
N HIS A 301 23.82 25.91 -13.50
CA HIS A 301 24.48 27.04 -14.15
C HIS A 301 23.81 27.46 -15.47
N SER A 302 23.44 26.52 -16.34
CA SER A 302 22.80 26.81 -17.62
C SER A 302 21.46 27.54 -17.49
N TYR A 303 20.77 27.38 -16.35
CA TYR A 303 19.55 28.09 -16.01
C TYR A 303 19.80 29.38 -15.19
N ASP A 304 21.06 29.76 -14.94
CA ASP A 304 21.46 30.90 -14.09
C ASP A 304 20.87 30.87 -12.67
N LEU A 305 20.69 29.67 -12.09
CA LEU A 305 19.99 29.49 -10.81
C LEU A 305 20.85 29.91 -9.62
N PHE A 306 22.18 29.80 -9.71
CA PHE A 306 23.06 30.26 -8.64
C PHE A 306 22.94 31.77 -8.39
N ARG A 307 22.87 32.56 -9.46
CA ARG A 307 22.74 34.01 -9.38
C ARG A 307 21.30 34.42 -9.06
N SER A 308 20.34 33.93 -9.85
CA SER A 308 18.94 34.38 -9.75
C SER A 308 18.26 33.97 -8.44
N GLU A 309 18.61 32.80 -7.89
CA GLU A 309 18.02 32.29 -6.65
C GLU A 309 18.95 32.44 -5.43
N MET A 310 20.06 33.17 -5.56
CA MET A 310 21.04 33.44 -4.50
C MET A 310 21.62 32.16 -3.85
N LEU A 311 21.80 31.10 -4.64
CA LEU A 311 22.36 29.82 -4.18
C LEU A 311 23.88 29.84 -4.25
N ASN A 312 24.55 29.43 -3.18
CA ASN A 312 26.02 29.40 -3.15
C ASN A 312 26.55 28.24 -4.00
N ARG A 313 27.12 28.55 -5.16
CA ARG A 313 27.68 27.57 -6.13
C ARG A 313 28.72 26.64 -5.49
N GLN A 314 29.68 27.16 -4.74
CA GLN A 314 30.76 26.34 -4.17
C GLN A 314 30.21 25.33 -3.16
N LYS A 315 29.32 25.79 -2.27
CA LYS A 315 28.66 24.91 -1.29
C LYS A 315 27.75 23.90 -1.94
N PHE A 316 27.06 24.28 -3.03
CA PHE A 316 26.25 23.36 -3.81
C PHE A 316 27.10 22.27 -4.47
N SER A 317 28.27 22.61 -5.02
CA SER A 317 29.19 21.61 -5.57
C SER A 317 29.69 20.64 -4.48
N VAL A 318 29.98 21.11 -3.27
CA VAL A 318 30.34 20.24 -2.12
C VAL A 318 29.17 19.35 -1.72
N PHE A 319 27.97 19.92 -1.59
CA PHE A 319 26.74 19.17 -1.32
C PHE A 319 26.53 18.04 -2.34
N MET A 320 26.62 18.36 -3.64
CA MET A 320 26.43 17.37 -4.70
C MET A 320 27.50 16.27 -4.68
N LYS A 321 28.76 16.59 -4.33
CA LYS A 321 29.81 15.57 -4.16
C LYS A 321 29.45 14.57 -3.07
N ASN A 322 28.90 15.06 -1.96
CA ASN A 322 28.44 14.20 -0.86
C ASN A 322 27.19 13.41 -1.23
N ILE A 323 26.26 13.99 -2.01
CA ILE A 323 25.11 13.27 -2.56
C ILE A 323 25.57 12.12 -3.46
N GLN A 324 26.44 12.40 -4.44
CA GLN A 324 26.94 11.36 -5.34
C GLN A 324 27.68 10.25 -4.59
N ALA A 325 28.52 10.60 -3.61
CA ALA A 325 29.25 9.62 -2.80
C ALA A 325 28.33 8.77 -1.90
N GLY A 326 27.16 9.28 -1.51
CA GLY A 326 26.19 8.54 -0.69
C GLY A 326 25.19 7.71 -1.49
N TYR A 327 25.19 7.77 -2.82
CA TYR A 327 24.52 6.77 -3.65
C TYR A 327 25.32 5.45 -3.60
N TYR A 328 24.65 4.37 -3.19
CA TYR A 328 25.29 3.05 -3.15
C TYR A 328 25.51 2.49 -4.55
N GLN A 329 26.44 1.55 -4.66
CA GLN A 329 26.76 0.86 -5.90
C GLN A 329 25.75 -0.26 -6.22
N ASN A 330 24.46 0.09 -6.17
CA ASN A 330 23.39 -0.81 -6.60
C ASN A 330 23.39 -0.92 -8.13
N PRO A 331 22.87 -2.03 -8.71
CA PRO A 331 22.76 -2.15 -10.16
C PRO A 331 21.95 -1.01 -10.81
N TYR A 332 20.81 -0.64 -10.23
CA TYR A 332 19.89 0.36 -10.79
C TYR A 332 19.83 1.64 -9.96
N HIS A 333 19.38 1.59 -8.69
CA HIS A 333 19.18 2.78 -7.87
C HIS A 333 20.53 3.33 -7.34
N ASN A 334 21.29 3.97 -8.24
CA ASN A 334 22.63 4.51 -8.02
C ASN A 334 22.73 5.95 -8.58
N ALA A 335 23.91 6.58 -8.46
CA ALA A 335 24.13 7.95 -8.92
C ALA A 335 23.87 8.14 -10.43
N THR A 336 24.10 7.11 -11.23
CA THR A 336 23.86 7.12 -12.68
C THR A 336 22.35 7.20 -12.98
N HIS A 337 21.51 6.48 -12.23
CA HIS A 337 20.04 6.59 -12.33
C HIS A 337 19.56 7.99 -11.94
N ALA A 338 20.02 8.51 -10.80
CA ALA A 338 19.71 9.88 -10.39
C ALA A 338 20.09 10.93 -11.45
N THR A 339 21.21 10.70 -12.14
CA THR A 339 21.66 11.54 -13.26
C THR A 339 20.72 11.43 -14.47
N ASP A 340 20.29 10.21 -14.82
CA ASP A 340 19.33 9.98 -15.92
C ASP A 340 17.99 10.67 -15.65
N VAL A 341 17.49 10.59 -14.41
CA VAL A 341 16.24 11.24 -13.98
C VAL A 341 16.37 12.76 -14.00
N THR A 342 17.47 13.30 -13.48
CA THR A 342 17.76 14.75 -13.52
C THR A 342 17.79 15.26 -14.97
N GLN A 343 18.44 14.50 -15.86
CA GLN A 343 18.50 14.83 -17.28
C GLN A 343 17.14 14.69 -17.96
N ALA A 344 16.36 13.65 -17.66
CA ALA A 344 15.01 13.46 -18.21
C ALA A 344 14.12 14.65 -17.87
N TYR A 345 14.16 15.07 -16.60
CA TYR A 345 13.33 16.18 -16.13
C TYR A 345 13.73 17.49 -16.80
N HIS A 346 15.03 17.73 -16.99
CA HIS A 346 15.54 18.85 -17.80
C HIS A 346 15.00 18.83 -19.25
N VAL A 347 15.01 17.67 -19.91
CA VAL A 347 14.43 17.53 -21.26
C VAL A 347 12.95 17.88 -21.27
N TYR A 348 12.19 17.50 -20.23
CA TYR A 348 10.78 17.86 -20.12
C TYR A 348 10.60 19.38 -19.99
N ILE A 349 11.37 20.00 -19.09
CA ILE A 349 11.37 21.46 -18.87
C ILE A 349 11.66 22.20 -20.18
N LYS A 350 12.77 21.89 -20.85
CA LYS A 350 13.24 22.65 -22.03
C LYS A 350 12.66 22.20 -23.36
N ARG A 351 12.77 20.92 -23.71
CA ARG A 351 12.37 20.43 -25.04
C ARG A 351 10.89 20.12 -25.13
N CYS A 352 10.31 19.61 -24.05
CA CYS A 352 8.87 19.38 -24.02
C CYS A 352 8.08 20.65 -23.72
N LYS A 353 8.73 21.77 -23.36
CA LYS A 353 8.12 23.07 -23.05
C LYS A 353 7.26 23.07 -21.79
N VAL A 354 7.62 22.23 -20.81
CA VAL A 354 6.94 22.23 -19.49
C VAL A 354 7.13 23.56 -18.78
N GLU A 355 8.27 24.25 -18.98
CA GLU A 355 8.51 25.57 -18.38
C GLU A 355 7.49 26.62 -18.83
N GLU A 356 7.14 26.63 -20.13
CA GLU A 356 6.16 27.53 -20.71
C GLU A 356 4.73 27.10 -20.34
N PHE A 357 4.46 25.79 -20.41
CA PHE A 357 3.14 25.24 -20.12
C PHE A 357 2.70 25.47 -18.67
N LEU A 358 3.62 25.32 -17.71
CA LEU A 358 3.34 25.49 -16.28
C LEU A 358 3.67 26.88 -15.74
N ILE A 359 4.21 27.78 -16.58
CA ILE A 359 4.69 29.11 -16.17
C ILE A 359 5.66 28.96 -14.98
N MET A 360 6.69 28.15 -15.18
CA MET A 360 7.65 27.80 -14.13
C MET A 360 8.50 29.02 -13.75
N THR A 361 8.69 29.19 -12.45
CA THR A 361 9.67 30.14 -11.90
C THR A 361 11.06 29.49 -11.82
N ASN A 362 12.10 30.30 -11.65
CA ASN A 362 13.46 29.80 -11.41
C ASN A 362 13.52 28.91 -10.15
N LEU A 363 12.76 29.26 -9.10
CA LEU A 363 12.57 28.40 -7.92
C LEU A 363 12.00 27.03 -8.28
N ASP A 364 10.97 26.97 -9.15
CA ASP A 364 10.35 25.72 -9.57
C ASP A 364 11.37 24.84 -10.31
N ILE A 365 12.13 25.41 -11.25
CA ILE A 365 13.17 24.70 -12.00
C ILE A 365 14.27 24.19 -11.06
N ALA A 366 14.74 25.05 -10.15
CA ALA A 366 15.72 24.65 -9.14
C ALA A 366 15.21 23.52 -8.26
N CYS A 367 13.95 23.55 -7.83
CA CYS A 367 13.34 22.46 -7.07
C CYS A 367 13.33 21.15 -7.87
N CYS A 368 12.96 21.18 -9.15
CA CYS A 368 12.94 20.00 -10.03
C CYS A 368 14.33 19.38 -10.20
N LEU A 369 15.36 20.18 -10.44
CA LEU A 369 16.74 19.70 -10.63
C LEU A 369 17.32 19.16 -9.32
N ILE A 370 17.09 19.85 -8.19
CA ILE A 370 17.57 19.40 -6.89
C ILE A 370 16.85 18.11 -6.47
N SER A 371 15.51 18.07 -6.56
CA SER A 371 14.73 16.91 -6.14
C SER A 371 15.09 15.66 -6.95
N SER A 372 15.22 15.78 -8.28
CA SER A 372 15.60 14.65 -9.13
C SER A 372 17.01 14.14 -8.83
N SER A 373 17.94 15.02 -8.48
CA SER A 373 19.31 14.61 -8.13
C SER A 373 19.44 13.88 -6.79
N ILE A 374 18.43 13.96 -5.91
CA ILE A 374 18.45 13.37 -4.57
C ILE A 374 17.38 12.30 -4.33
N HIS A 375 16.49 12.06 -5.30
CA HIS A 375 15.23 11.36 -5.05
C HIS A 375 15.39 9.92 -4.54
N ASP A 376 16.54 9.30 -4.79
CA ASP A 376 16.92 7.94 -4.39
C ASP A 376 18.19 7.90 -3.50
N PHE A 377 18.54 9.03 -2.88
CA PHE A 377 19.78 9.13 -2.10
C PHE A 377 19.84 8.11 -0.95
N GLN A 378 20.92 7.32 -0.86
CA GLN A 378 21.08 6.21 0.11
C GLN A 378 20.11 5.02 -0.08
N HIS A 379 19.58 4.81 -1.30
CA HIS A 379 18.73 3.65 -1.59
C HIS A 379 19.44 2.31 -1.31
N PRO A 380 18.86 1.39 -0.52
CA PRO A 380 19.51 0.16 -0.06
C PRO A 380 19.48 -1.00 -1.07
N GLY A 381 18.94 -0.78 -2.27
CA GLY A 381 18.72 -1.83 -3.28
C GLY A 381 17.54 -2.75 -2.95
N LEU A 382 16.58 -2.26 -2.16
CA LEU A 382 15.42 -3.00 -1.67
C LEU A 382 14.18 -2.12 -1.73
N ASN A 383 13.04 -2.69 -2.07
CA ASN A 383 11.79 -1.93 -2.14
C ASN A 383 11.14 -1.70 -0.75
N ASN A 384 10.19 -0.75 -0.69
CA ASN A 384 9.44 -0.42 0.53
C ASN A 384 8.77 -1.65 1.18
N ALA A 385 8.20 -2.55 0.37
CA ALA A 385 7.54 -3.77 0.87
C ALA A 385 8.52 -4.71 1.60
N PHE A 386 9.74 -4.86 1.09
CA PHE A 386 10.79 -5.62 1.75
C PHE A 386 11.14 -5.01 3.10
N LEU A 387 11.33 -3.68 3.15
CA LEU A 387 11.70 -2.99 4.40
C LEU A 387 10.63 -3.17 5.49
N MET A 388 9.35 -3.04 5.13
CA MET A 388 8.24 -3.29 6.06
C MET A 388 8.19 -4.74 6.53
N ASN A 389 8.24 -5.69 5.60
CA ASN A 389 8.13 -7.12 5.89
C ASN A 389 9.29 -7.67 6.73
N SER A 390 10.46 -7.03 6.63
CA SER A 390 11.65 -7.37 7.42
C SER A 390 11.76 -6.59 8.73
N SER A 391 10.79 -5.72 9.05
CA SER A 391 10.86 -4.78 10.19
C SER A 391 12.15 -3.97 10.21
N HIS A 392 12.57 -3.52 9.03
CA HIS A 392 13.79 -2.74 8.86
C HIS A 392 13.72 -1.43 9.65
N ASN A 393 14.87 -0.95 10.15
CA ASN A 393 14.93 0.27 10.98
C ASN A 393 14.31 1.49 10.28
N LEU A 394 14.47 1.62 8.96
CA LEU A 394 13.83 2.69 8.19
C LEU A 394 12.30 2.57 8.18
N ALA A 395 11.76 1.36 8.05
CA ALA A 395 10.31 1.15 8.07
C ALA A 395 9.70 1.52 9.43
N VAL A 396 10.38 1.15 10.52
CA VAL A 396 10.02 1.57 11.88
C VAL A 396 10.11 3.09 12.04
N LEU A 397 11.19 3.72 11.55
CA LEU A 397 11.42 5.15 11.67
C LEU A 397 10.34 5.99 10.96
N TYR A 398 9.90 5.54 9.78
CA TYR A 398 8.91 6.24 8.95
C TYR A 398 7.50 5.67 9.04
N ASN A 399 7.25 4.77 10.01
CA ASN A 399 5.94 4.18 10.27
C ASN A 399 5.29 3.59 9.01
N ASP A 400 6.07 2.85 8.22
CA ASP A 400 5.62 2.15 7.01
C ASP A 400 5.05 3.06 5.90
N SER A 401 5.24 4.38 5.98
CA SER A 401 4.71 5.36 5.01
C SER A 401 5.82 5.96 4.15
N SER A 402 5.76 5.71 2.83
CA SER A 402 6.75 6.16 1.82
C SER A 402 8.18 6.10 2.39
N VAL A 403 8.58 4.92 2.85
CA VAL A 403 9.72 4.72 3.77
C VAL A 403 11.02 5.21 3.15
N LEU A 404 11.29 4.80 1.91
CA LEU A 404 12.47 5.17 1.15
C LEU A 404 12.44 6.65 0.77
N GLU A 405 11.32 7.15 0.25
CA GLU A 405 11.18 8.53 -0.23
C GLU A 405 11.36 9.54 0.92
N ASN A 406 10.84 9.22 2.11
CA ASN A 406 11.10 10.01 3.32
C ASN A 406 12.59 9.95 3.72
N HIS A 407 13.22 8.79 3.59
CA HIS A 407 14.65 8.62 3.90
C HIS A 407 15.53 9.47 2.97
N HIS A 408 15.32 9.40 1.66
CA HIS A 408 16.09 10.11 0.63
C HIS A 408 16.12 11.62 0.91
N VAL A 409 14.95 12.19 1.16
CA VAL A 409 14.80 13.60 1.54
C VAL A 409 15.46 13.91 2.88
N ALA A 410 15.16 13.13 3.93
CA ALA A 410 15.65 13.41 5.27
C ALA A 410 17.19 13.37 5.33
N ALA A 411 17.80 12.35 4.71
CA ALA A 411 19.25 12.19 4.63
C ALA A 411 19.90 13.32 3.82
N SER A 412 19.30 13.72 2.70
CA SER A 412 19.80 14.83 1.88
C SER A 412 19.78 16.16 2.63
N PHE A 413 18.66 16.48 3.29
CA PHE A 413 18.56 17.71 4.09
C PHE A 413 19.42 17.69 5.35
N ALA A 414 19.76 16.50 5.89
CA ALA A 414 20.68 16.39 7.01
C ALA A 414 22.10 16.86 6.63
N LEU A 415 22.53 16.67 5.38
CA LEU A 415 23.81 17.21 4.90
C LEU A 415 23.87 18.74 5.05
N LEU A 416 22.76 19.45 4.78
CA LEU A 416 22.71 20.91 4.88
C LEU A 416 22.89 21.46 6.31
N GLN A 417 22.94 20.61 7.34
CA GLN A 417 23.30 21.03 8.70
C GLN A 417 24.77 21.45 8.82
N ASP A 418 25.65 20.93 7.96
CA ASP A 418 27.02 21.42 7.87
C ASP A 418 27.06 22.72 7.04
N LYS A 419 27.57 23.78 7.66
CA LYS A 419 27.71 25.12 7.06
C LYS A 419 28.54 25.12 5.77
N ASN A 420 29.44 24.16 5.58
CA ASN A 420 30.28 24.06 4.39
C ASN A 420 29.52 23.57 3.15
N GLN A 421 28.35 22.95 3.33
CA GLN A 421 27.51 22.44 2.26
C GLN A 421 26.10 23.07 2.25
N ASN A 422 25.78 23.93 3.21
CA ASN A 422 24.54 24.71 3.20
C ASN A 422 24.54 25.80 2.12
N PHE A 423 24.14 25.43 0.90
CA PHE A 423 24.06 26.35 -0.23
C PHE A 423 22.87 27.31 -0.19
N PHE A 424 21.94 27.13 0.76
CA PHE A 424 20.80 28.01 1.01
C PHE A 424 21.11 29.13 2.02
N GLU A 425 22.35 29.25 2.51
CA GLU A 425 22.68 30.17 3.61
C GLU A 425 22.29 31.65 3.37
N SER A 426 22.33 32.08 2.12
CA SER A 426 22.01 33.46 1.70
C SER A 426 20.55 33.62 1.28
N VAL A 427 19.78 32.53 1.24
CA VAL A 427 18.38 32.54 0.81
C VAL A 427 17.49 32.96 1.98
N PRO A 428 16.57 33.93 1.80
CA PRO A 428 15.61 34.32 2.83
C PRO A 428 14.82 33.12 3.38
N ILE A 429 14.57 33.10 4.69
CA ILE A 429 14.00 31.95 5.39
C ILE A 429 12.62 31.52 4.86
N ASP A 430 11.81 32.47 4.39
CA ASP A 430 10.51 32.24 3.78
C ASP A 430 10.62 31.57 2.40
N ILE A 431 11.64 31.94 1.62
CA ILE A 431 11.94 31.30 0.34
C ILE A 431 12.57 29.90 0.56
N TYR A 432 13.48 29.76 1.51
CA TYR A 432 14.02 28.44 1.89
C TYR A 432 12.91 27.46 2.32
N ARG A 433 11.90 27.93 3.07
CA ARG A 433 10.74 27.10 3.43
C ARG A 433 9.96 26.62 2.20
N LYS A 434 9.83 27.46 1.16
CA LYS A 434 9.21 27.07 -0.12
C LYS A 434 10.06 26.02 -0.84
N TYR A 435 11.37 26.23 -0.95
CA TYR A 435 12.31 25.23 -1.49
C TYR A 435 12.17 23.89 -0.79
N ARG A 436 12.26 23.90 0.54
CA ARG A 436 12.15 22.69 1.35
C ARG A 436 10.82 21.99 1.12
N LYS A 437 9.70 22.71 1.17
CA LYS A 437 8.36 22.15 0.92
C LYS A 437 8.26 21.52 -0.47
N ASN A 438 8.70 22.22 -1.51
CA ASN A 438 8.59 21.78 -2.90
C ASN A 438 9.47 20.56 -3.16
N ILE A 439 10.72 20.57 -2.73
CA ILE A 439 11.65 19.43 -2.88
C ILE A 439 11.10 18.19 -2.16
N ILE A 440 10.62 18.32 -0.91
CA ILE A 440 9.99 17.21 -0.17
C ILE A 440 8.83 16.63 -0.98
N ASN A 441 7.93 17.49 -1.48
CA ASN A 441 6.75 17.03 -2.22
C ASN A 441 7.09 16.37 -3.55
N LEU A 442 8.16 16.80 -4.22
CA LEU A 442 8.61 16.20 -5.48
C LEU A 442 9.21 14.83 -5.27
N VAL A 443 10.09 14.66 -4.27
CA VAL A 443 10.66 13.33 -3.97
C VAL A 443 9.60 12.38 -3.44
N LEU A 444 8.70 12.81 -2.54
CA LEU A 444 7.61 11.94 -2.10
C LEU A 444 6.66 11.53 -3.23
N ALA A 445 6.65 12.23 -4.37
CA ALA A 445 5.82 11.87 -5.51
C ALA A 445 6.36 10.68 -6.31
N THR A 446 7.63 10.30 -6.12
CA THR A 446 8.23 9.13 -6.81
C THR A 446 7.77 7.80 -6.21
N ASP A 447 7.09 7.84 -5.04
CA ASP A 447 6.47 6.65 -4.46
C ASP A 447 5.47 6.04 -5.44
N PHE A 448 5.85 4.88 -5.96
CA PHE A 448 5.14 4.18 -7.02
C PHE A 448 3.70 3.80 -6.63
N SER A 449 3.37 3.74 -5.33
CA SER A 449 1.99 3.52 -4.86
C SER A 449 1.02 4.63 -5.29
N LYS A 450 1.52 5.82 -5.65
CA LYS A 450 0.72 6.98 -6.08
C LYS A 450 0.37 6.95 -7.56
N HIS A 451 1.08 6.15 -8.37
CA HIS A 451 1.02 6.16 -9.82
C HIS A 451 -0.41 6.09 -10.40
N PHE A 452 -1.22 5.10 -10.01
CA PHE A 452 -2.57 4.94 -10.54
C PHE A 452 -3.53 6.05 -10.08
N LYS A 453 -3.36 6.55 -8.85
CA LYS A 453 -4.15 7.69 -8.32
C LYS A 453 -3.84 8.94 -9.15
N ASP A 454 -2.58 9.18 -9.45
CA ASP A 454 -2.14 10.34 -10.22
C ASP A 454 -2.57 10.25 -11.70
N ILE A 455 -2.47 9.08 -12.34
CA ILE A 455 -3.01 8.89 -13.70
C ILE A 455 -4.52 9.10 -13.73
N ALA A 456 -5.27 8.55 -12.76
CA ALA A 456 -6.73 8.73 -12.69
C ALA A 456 -7.10 10.20 -12.55
N LYS A 457 -6.40 10.93 -11.66
CA LYS A 457 -6.59 12.37 -11.50
C LYS A 457 -6.22 13.13 -12.78
N LEU A 458 -5.11 12.78 -13.43
CA LEU A 458 -4.68 13.41 -14.67
C LEU A 458 -5.74 13.22 -15.78
N LYS A 459 -6.26 12.00 -15.96
CA LYS A 459 -7.34 11.70 -16.93
C LYS A 459 -8.61 12.53 -16.71
N LEU A 460 -8.90 12.92 -15.47
CA LEU A 460 -10.07 13.74 -15.15
C LEU A 460 -9.84 15.22 -15.49
N ILE A 461 -8.62 15.73 -15.29
CA ILE A 461 -8.35 17.17 -15.37
C ILE A 461 -7.68 17.61 -16.67
N TYR A 462 -7.12 16.70 -17.47
CA TYR A 462 -6.22 17.09 -18.56
C TYR A 462 -6.89 17.90 -19.68
N LYS A 463 -8.19 17.70 -19.93
CA LYS A 463 -8.93 18.44 -20.98
C LYS A 463 -9.26 19.88 -20.58
N ASP A 464 -9.58 20.10 -19.30
CA ASP A 464 -10.00 21.39 -18.76
C ASP A 464 -9.03 21.85 -17.65
N MET A 465 -7.73 21.70 -17.91
CA MET A 465 -6.70 21.92 -16.88
C MET A 465 -6.55 23.41 -16.56
N ASN A 466 -6.79 23.78 -15.30
CA ASN A 466 -6.38 25.08 -14.78
C ASN A 466 -4.92 25.02 -14.32
N VAL A 467 -4.01 25.49 -15.18
CA VAL A 467 -2.55 25.44 -14.97
C VAL A 467 -2.12 25.98 -13.60
N GLU A 468 -2.67 27.11 -13.15
CA GLU A 468 -2.28 27.73 -11.88
C GLU A 468 -2.60 26.83 -10.69
N LYS A 469 -3.78 26.21 -10.69
CA LYS A 469 -4.22 25.29 -9.61
C LYS A 469 -3.58 23.92 -9.70
N THR A 470 -3.11 23.50 -10.87
CA THR A 470 -2.56 22.15 -11.10
C THR A 470 -1.04 22.11 -11.18
N LYS A 471 -0.34 23.25 -11.18
CA LYS A 471 1.12 23.34 -11.32
C LYS A 471 1.87 22.38 -10.39
N ASP A 472 1.63 22.45 -9.07
CA ASP A 472 2.29 21.59 -8.09
C ASP A 472 2.05 20.10 -8.34
N PHE A 473 0.84 19.75 -8.78
CA PHE A 473 0.50 18.38 -9.14
C PHE A 473 1.23 17.93 -10.42
N MET A 474 1.26 18.78 -11.45
CA MET A 474 1.94 18.46 -12.71
C MET A 474 3.45 18.34 -12.52
N LEU A 475 4.07 19.19 -11.70
CA LEU A 475 5.49 19.04 -11.37
C LEU A 475 5.76 17.66 -10.73
N ARG A 476 4.95 17.24 -9.75
CA ARG A 476 5.05 15.90 -9.15
C ARG A 476 4.90 14.77 -10.18
N VAL A 477 3.92 14.90 -11.08
CA VAL A 477 3.67 13.90 -12.14
C VAL A 477 4.84 13.84 -13.13
N PHE A 478 5.44 14.97 -13.50
CA PHE A 478 6.64 14.99 -14.36
C PHE A 478 7.88 14.44 -13.66
N MET A 479 8.03 14.66 -12.35
CA MET A 479 9.08 14.04 -11.54
C MET A 479 8.94 12.51 -11.53
N HIS A 480 7.74 12.00 -11.23
CA HIS A 480 7.44 10.56 -11.29
C HIS A 480 7.69 9.98 -12.68
N ALA A 481 7.26 10.68 -13.73
CA ALA A 481 7.46 10.24 -15.10
C ALA A 481 8.94 10.21 -15.52
N ALA A 482 9.74 11.15 -15.02
CA ALA A 482 11.18 11.22 -15.26
C ALA A 482 11.89 10.01 -14.62
N ASP A 483 11.48 9.64 -13.41
CA ASP A 483 12.00 8.49 -12.67
C ASP A 483 11.77 7.18 -13.42
N ILE A 484 10.56 6.98 -13.95
CA ILE A 484 10.21 5.76 -14.71
C ILE A 484 10.47 5.86 -16.22
N SER A 485 11.31 6.80 -16.67
CA SER A 485 11.41 7.18 -18.08
C SER A 485 12.27 6.26 -18.94
N ASN A 486 12.93 5.21 -18.42
CA ASN A 486 13.92 4.46 -19.19
C ASN A 486 13.34 3.83 -20.48
N SER A 487 12.09 3.36 -20.45
CA SER A 487 11.40 2.82 -21.63
C SER A 487 11.20 3.84 -22.76
N THR A 488 11.37 5.13 -22.47
CA THR A 488 11.30 6.23 -23.45
C THR A 488 12.64 6.55 -24.10
N ARG A 489 13.73 5.90 -23.66
CA ARG A 489 15.07 6.05 -24.25
C ARG A 489 15.18 5.24 -25.54
N LYS A 490 16.22 5.49 -26.32
CA LYS A 490 16.55 4.60 -27.44
C LYS A 490 16.91 3.21 -26.91
N TRP A 491 16.69 2.20 -27.76
CA TRP A 491 16.90 0.79 -27.44
C TRP A 491 18.16 0.49 -26.63
N ASP A 492 19.35 0.92 -27.08
CA ASP A 492 20.60 0.54 -26.41
C ASP A 492 20.67 1.04 -24.95
N THR A 493 20.22 2.26 -24.70
CA THR A 493 20.14 2.82 -23.35
C THR A 493 19.03 2.18 -22.53
N TYR A 494 17.85 1.99 -23.15
CA TYR A 494 16.71 1.35 -22.49
C TYR A 494 17.03 -0.08 -22.08
N PHE A 495 17.56 -0.89 -23.00
CA PHE A 495 17.86 -2.29 -22.79
C PHE A 495 18.86 -2.47 -21.64
N ASN A 496 19.90 -1.64 -21.58
CA ASN A 496 20.84 -1.65 -20.46
C ASN A 496 20.14 -1.35 -19.12
N TRP A 497 19.31 -0.31 -19.06
CA TRP A 497 18.53 0.01 -17.85
C TRP A 497 17.58 -1.12 -17.44
N ALA A 498 16.89 -1.73 -18.40
CA ALA A 498 15.98 -2.85 -18.18
C ALA A 498 16.70 -4.08 -17.60
N GLN A 499 17.96 -4.32 -18.00
CA GLN A 499 18.79 -5.37 -17.41
C GLN A 499 19.21 -5.02 -15.98
N LEU A 500 19.67 -3.78 -15.75
CA LEU A 500 20.13 -3.32 -14.44
C LEU A 500 19.00 -3.34 -13.39
N VAL A 501 17.79 -2.92 -13.74
CA VAL A 501 16.64 -2.95 -12.80
C VAL A 501 16.27 -4.37 -12.41
N LEU A 502 16.28 -5.31 -13.36
CA LEU A 502 16.01 -6.71 -13.08
C LEU A 502 17.11 -7.36 -12.25
N GLU A 503 18.38 -7.03 -12.49
CA GLU A 503 19.47 -7.55 -11.63
C GLU A 503 19.34 -7.06 -10.19
N GLU A 504 18.87 -5.82 -9.97
CA GLU A 504 18.58 -5.34 -8.62
C GLU A 504 17.39 -6.07 -7.98
N PHE A 505 16.31 -6.32 -8.74
CA PHE A 505 15.18 -7.13 -8.26
C PHE A 505 15.61 -8.55 -7.92
N PHE A 506 16.47 -9.16 -8.74
CA PHE A 506 17.01 -10.49 -8.49
C PHE A 506 17.91 -10.51 -7.25
N SER A 507 18.72 -9.47 -7.05
CA SER A 507 19.51 -9.31 -5.82
C SER A 507 18.63 -9.22 -4.58
N GLN A 508 17.49 -8.53 -4.66
CA GLN A 508 16.48 -8.54 -3.59
C GLN A 508 15.91 -9.95 -3.39
N GLY A 509 15.52 -10.65 -4.45
CA GLY A 509 14.94 -12.00 -4.35
C GLY A 509 15.90 -13.03 -3.75
N ASP A 510 17.18 -12.94 -4.07
CA ASP A 510 18.22 -13.76 -3.45
C ASP A 510 18.33 -13.48 -1.94
N LYS A 511 18.19 -12.20 -1.54
CA LYS A 511 18.15 -11.81 -0.13
C LYS A 511 16.90 -12.35 0.55
N GLU A 512 15.73 -12.26 -0.08
CA GLU A 512 14.47 -12.82 0.43
C GLU A 512 14.57 -14.34 0.63
N LYS A 513 15.12 -15.04 -0.36
CA LYS A 513 15.40 -16.47 -0.29
C LYS A 513 16.35 -16.81 0.87
N SER A 514 17.42 -16.04 1.05
CA SER A 514 18.40 -16.24 2.14
C SER A 514 17.80 -16.04 3.54
N LEU A 515 16.80 -15.17 3.66
CA LEU A 515 16.08 -14.90 4.90
C LEU A 515 14.95 -15.92 5.16
N GLY A 516 14.71 -16.86 4.24
CA GLY A 516 13.61 -17.82 4.35
C GLY A 516 12.23 -17.17 4.21
N ILE A 517 12.15 -16.04 3.52
CA ILE A 517 10.93 -15.26 3.36
C ILE A 517 10.44 -15.38 1.90
N PRO A 518 9.11 -15.45 1.62
CA PRO A 518 8.61 -15.46 0.25
C PRO A 518 9.23 -14.39 -0.63
N ILE A 519 9.68 -14.81 -1.82
CA ILE A 519 10.29 -13.96 -2.85
C ILE A 519 9.20 -13.09 -3.47
N SER A 520 9.50 -11.80 -3.61
CA SER A 520 8.62 -10.80 -4.17
C SER A 520 8.37 -11.05 -5.66
N PRO A 521 7.21 -10.65 -6.20
CA PRO A 521 6.97 -10.69 -7.64
C PRO A 521 8.11 -10.01 -8.40
N LEU A 522 8.48 -10.57 -9.56
CA LEU A 522 9.58 -10.10 -10.42
C LEU A 522 11.00 -10.21 -9.83
N CYS A 523 11.15 -10.70 -8.60
CA CYS A 523 12.47 -10.81 -7.94
C CYS A 523 13.11 -12.20 -8.07
N ASP A 524 12.44 -13.18 -8.68
CA ASP A 524 12.98 -14.52 -8.86
C ASP A 524 13.59 -14.70 -10.27
N ARG A 525 14.93 -14.69 -10.34
CA ARG A 525 15.70 -14.88 -11.59
C ARG A 525 15.44 -16.20 -12.31
N THR A 526 14.82 -17.19 -11.65
CA THR A 526 14.50 -18.49 -12.27
C THR A 526 13.14 -18.54 -12.95
N THR A 527 12.24 -17.58 -12.66
CA THR A 527 10.87 -17.59 -13.17
C THR A 527 10.53 -16.37 -14.03
N VAL A 528 11.31 -15.29 -13.92
CA VAL A 528 11.05 -14.06 -14.64
C VAL A 528 11.56 -14.13 -16.07
N ASN A 529 10.63 -14.03 -17.01
CA ASN A 529 10.96 -13.78 -18.41
C ASN A 529 11.24 -12.27 -18.61
N PHE A 530 12.45 -11.96 -19.08
CA PHE A 530 12.91 -10.58 -19.30
C PHE A 530 11.93 -9.79 -20.18
N ALA A 531 11.68 -10.26 -21.41
CA ALA A 531 10.92 -9.50 -22.40
C ALA A 531 9.45 -9.33 -22.00
N LYS A 532 8.79 -10.38 -21.51
CA LYS A 532 7.40 -10.33 -21.02
C LYS A 532 7.24 -9.37 -19.84
N SER A 533 8.20 -9.36 -18.91
CA SER A 533 8.16 -8.44 -17.76
C SER A 533 8.21 -6.96 -18.20
N GLN A 534 9.08 -6.67 -19.18
CA GLN A 534 9.28 -5.33 -19.71
C GLN A 534 8.08 -4.86 -20.55
N ILE A 535 7.50 -5.73 -21.39
CA ILE A 535 6.25 -5.43 -22.12
C ILE A 535 5.13 -5.12 -21.13
N GLY A 536 4.98 -5.93 -20.09
CA GLY A 536 4.00 -5.70 -19.03
C GLY A 536 4.19 -4.34 -18.36
N PHE A 537 5.43 -3.94 -18.06
CA PHE A 537 5.73 -2.63 -17.49
C PHE A 537 5.36 -1.48 -18.43
N ILE A 538 5.72 -1.60 -19.71
CA ILE A 538 5.41 -0.60 -20.73
C ILE A 538 3.89 -0.42 -20.88
N ASP A 539 3.15 -1.52 -21.02
CA ASP A 539 1.71 -1.51 -21.31
C ASP A 539 0.88 -1.00 -20.14
N LEU A 540 1.27 -1.36 -18.91
CA LEU A 540 0.49 -1.04 -17.72
C LEU A 540 0.80 0.33 -17.12
N PHE A 541 2.04 0.81 -17.26
CA PHE A 541 2.50 2.01 -16.55
C PHE A 541 2.94 3.13 -17.51
N ILE A 542 3.78 2.80 -18.50
CA ILE A 542 4.41 3.82 -19.34
C ILE A 542 3.45 4.36 -20.39
N ILE A 543 2.82 3.48 -21.19
CA ILE A 543 1.90 3.90 -22.26
C ILE A 543 0.74 4.72 -21.70
N PRO A 544 0.03 4.32 -20.63
CA PRO A 544 -1.08 5.11 -20.10
C PRO A 544 -0.68 6.52 -19.65
N LEU A 545 0.51 6.68 -19.06
CA LEU A 545 1.00 7.98 -18.60
C LEU A 545 1.44 8.86 -19.78
N PHE A 546 2.33 8.35 -20.62
CA PHE A 546 2.89 9.14 -21.73
C PHE A 546 1.86 9.44 -22.81
N SER A 547 0.78 8.66 -22.94
CA SER A 547 -0.30 8.97 -23.89
C SER A 547 -0.99 10.27 -23.52
N ILE A 548 -1.23 10.49 -22.22
CA ILE A 548 -1.81 11.75 -21.74
C ILE A 548 -0.83 12.90 -21.93
N PHE A 549 0.47 12.66 -21.74
CA PHE A 549 1.48 13.69 -22.00
C PHE A 549 1.56 14.08 -23.47
N VAL A 550 1.40 13.13 -24.40
CA VAL A 550 1.36 13.41 -25.84
C VAL A 550 0.13 14.25 -26.18
N GLU A 551 -1.03 13.93 -25.61
CA GLU A 551 -2.26 14.71 -25.79
C GLU A 551 -2.12 16.14 -25.25
N LEU A 552 -1.51 16.31 -24.07
CA LEU A 552 -1.26 17.63 -23.48
C LEU A 552 -0.17 18.42 -24.23
N MET A 553 0.90 17.74 -24.61
CA MET A 553 2.15 18.32 -25.05
C MET A 553 2.76 17.46 -26.16
N PRO A 554 2.47 17.74 -27.46
CA PRO A 554 2.87 16.91 -28.59
C PRO A 554 4.38 16.67 -28.74
N LYS A 555 5.23 17.44 -28.03
CA LYS A 555 6.68 17.21 -27.99
C LYS A 555 7.08 15.88 -27.33
N PHE A 556 6.22 15.28 -26.51
CA PHE A 556 6.43 13.93 -25.97
C PHE A 556 6.28 12.81 -27.01
N ASN A 557 5.81 13.10 -28.24
CA ASN A 557 5.68 12.10 -29.31
C ASN A 557 6.99 11.36 -29.60
N LYS A 558 8.14 12.03 -29.45
CA LYS A 558 9.44 11.37 -29.64
C LYS A 558 9.70 10.30 -28.56
N SER A 559 9.36 10.61 -27.30
CA SER A 559 9.43 9.65 -26.20
C SER A 559 8.47 8.49 -26.42
N MET A 560 7.23 8.79 -26.83
CA MET A 560 6.22 7.76 -27.11
C MET A 560 6.63 6.84 -28.28
N LYS A 561 7.21 7.39 -29.35
CA LYS A 561 7.72 6.59 -30.45
C LYS A 561 8.80 5.61 -29.98
N ASN A 562 9.75 6.07 -29.16
CA ASN A 562 10.76 5.17 -28.60
C ASN A 562 10.12 4.07 -27.74
N VAL A 563 9.07 4.37 -26.95
CA VAL A 563 8.34 3.36 -26.18
C VAL A 563 7.74 2.28 -27.09
N GLN A 564 7.11 2.69 -28.20
CA GLN A 564 6.53 1.78 -29.19
C GLN A 564 7.62 0.92 -29.87
N ASP A 565 8.68 1.56 -30.38
CA ASP A 565 9.82 0.88 -31.02
C ASP A 565 10.48 -0.14 -30.07
N ASN A 566 10.64 0.23 -28.78
CA ASN A 566 11.22 -0.66 -27.76
C ASN A 566 10.28 -1.83 -27.44
N ARG A 567 8.97 -1.58 -27.33
CA ARG A 567 7.96 -2.62 -27.10
C ARG A 567 7.92 -3.63 -28.25
N GLU A 568 8.00 -3.17 -29.49
CA GLU A 568 8.05 -4.03 -30.69
C GLU A 568 9.28 -4.94 -30.67
N LYS A 569 10.46 -4.40 -30.32
CA LYS A 569 11.68 -5.20 -30.19
C LYS A 569 11.56 -6.26 -29.09
N LEU A 570 10.98 -5.93 -27.94
CA LEU A 570 10.72 -6.92 -26.88
C LEU A 570 9.73 -7.99 -27.34
N GLN A 571 8.70 -7.61 -28.11
CA GLN A 571 7.74 -8.56 -28.64
C GLN A 571 8.42 -9.55 -29.60
N ALA A 572 9.31 -9.06 -30.48
CA ALA A 572 10.11 -9.92 -31.35
C ALA A 572 10.94 -10.93 -30.55
N MET A 573 11.56 -10.52 -29.43
CA MET A 573 12.29 -11.44 -28.55
C MET A 573 11.39 -12.52 -27.94
N VAL A 574 10.15 -12.18 -27.58
CA VAL A 574 9.17 -13.16 -27.07
C VAL A 574 8.76 -14.14 -28.17
N ASP A 575 8.56 -13.64 -29.38
CA ASP A 575 8.13 -14.45 -30.52
C ASP A 575 9.24 -15.45 -30.92
N GLU A 576 10.50 -15.00 -30.99
CA GLU A 576 11.69 -15.84 -31.21
C GLU A 576 11.80 -16.95 -30.15
N GLU A 577 11.67 -16.62 -28.86
CA GLU A 577 11.73 -17.61 -27.77
C GLU A 577 10.58 -18.64 -27.85
N ASN A 578 9.38 -18.22 -28.27
CA ASN A 578 8.26 -19.14 -28.44
C ASN A 578 8.44 -20.07 -29.65
N GLU A 579 9.11 -19.61 -30.72
CA GLU A 579 9.44 -20.43 -31.88
C GLU A 579 10.49 -21.49 -31.53
N GLU A 580 11.57 -21.11 -30.85
CA GLU A 580 12.61 -22.05 -30.38
C GLU A 580 12.03 -23.13 -29.46
N ASN A 581 11.13 -22.76 -28.54
CA ASN A 581 10.48 -23.73 -27.66
C ASN A 581 9.60 -24.73 -28.42
N LYS A 582 8.87 -24.29 -29.45
CA LYS A 582 8.07 -25.19 -30.30
C LYS A 582 8.93 -26.14 -31.12
N GLU A 583 10.07 -25.67 -31.63
CA GLU A 583 11.02 -26.52 -32.36
C GLU A 583 11.63 -27.57 -31.44
N ASN A 584 12.00 -27.21 -30.21
CA ASN A 584 12.52 -28.14 -29.22
C ASN A 584 11.49 -29.20 -28.79
N GLU A 585 10.24 -28.80 -28.55
CA GLU A 585 9.13 -29.74 -28.27
C GLU A 585 8.88 -30.69 -29.45
N ALA A 586 8.98 -30.19 -30.69
CA ALA A 586 8.86 -31.03 -31.88
C ALA A 586 10.01 -32.03 -32.03
N LEU A 587 11.23 -31.65 -31.65
CA LEU A 587 12.41 -32.52 -31.67
C LEU A 587 12.37 -33.59 -30.56
N GLU A 588 11.84 -33.27 -29.37
CA GLU A 588 11.68 -34.24 -28.28
C GLU A 588 10.51 -35.22 -28.50
N SER A 589 9.56 -34.85 -29.36
CA SER A 589 8.40 -35.68 -29.71
C SER A 589 8.64 -36.69 -30.85
N ASN A 590 9.81 -36.62 -31.52
CA ASN A 590 10.27 -37.56 -32.56
C ASN A 590 11.39 -38.45 -32.03
#